data_AF-A0A1F0HYH3-F1
#
_entry.id   AF-A0A1F0HYH3-F1
#
_cell.length_a   1.000
_cell.length_b   1.000
_cell.length_c   1.000
_cell.angle_alpha   90.00
_cell.angle_beta   90.00
_cell.angle_gamma   90.00
#
_symmetry.space_group_name_H-M   'P 1'
#
loop_
_entity.id
_entity.type
_entity.pdbx_description
1 polymer ?
#
loop_
_entity_poly.entity_id
_entity_poly.type
_entity_poly.pdbx_seq_one_letter_code
_entity_poly.pdbx_strand_id
1 'polypeptide(L)'
;MSKSKLKSVLMSMDKSEIIKMVLELYSARKEAKEYLDFYAEPNEGQKLEEYKHIIREEFYPSRNREPKTRFSVCRKALSDFKKLKPSEDSVAELMVFYMENACQFTYDYGDMWEQFYDSVESNFDKTLRHIVLYDLWDKYDSRIKQCLRWASPCGWGFPDALNDMYEEMKAQNEELRKKYRNFKMPINADY
;
A
#
# COMPACT_ATOMS: atom_id res chain seq x y z
N MET A 1 0.58 -13.34 -27.13
CA MET A 1 1.63 -12.45 -27.68
C MET A 1 2.59 -12.07 -26.54
N SER A 2 3.90 -12.30 -26.68
CA SER A 2 4.87 -12.08 -25.59
C SER A 2 5.38 -10.63 -25.54
N LYS A 3 5.89 -10.19 -24.38
CA LYS A 3 6.55 -8.87 -24.22
C LYS A 3 7.66 -8.67 -25.27
N SER A 4 8.42 -9.71 -25.59
CA SER A 4 9.49 -9.67 -26.59
C SER A 4 8.99 -9.38 -28.00
N LYS A 5 7.84 -9.95 -28.38
CA LYS A 5 7.24 -9.68 -29.71
C LYS A 5 6.70 -8.26 -29.80
N LEU A 6 6.03 -7.77 -28.75
CA LEU A 6 5.56 -6.38 -28.69
C LEU A 6 6.75 -5.40 -28.77
N LYS A 7 7.83 -5.65 -28.03
CA LYS A 7 9.06 -4.84 -28.09
C LYS A 7 9.62 -4.77 -29.51
N SER A 8 9.69 -5.89 -30.23
CA SER A 8 10.15 -5.90 -31.62
C SER A 8 9.28 -5.06 -32.54
N VAL A 9 7.96 -5.04 -32.35
CA VAL A 9 7.04 -4.20 -33.14
C VAL A 9 7.26 -2.72 -32.82
N LEU A 10 7.35 -2.36 -31.54
CA LEU A 10 7.60 -0.98 -31.12
C LEU A 10 8.96 -0.46 -31.64
N MET A 11 9.99 -1.31 -31.71
CA MET A 11 11.30 -0.93 -32.23
C MET A 11 11.33 -0.72 -33.76
N SER A 12 10.36 -1.26 -34.50
CA SER A 12 10.22 -1.02 -35.94
C SER A 12 9.36 0.19 -36.28
N MET A 13 8.63 0.74 -35.30
CA MET A 13 7.79 1.92 -35.48
C MET A 13 8.61 3.21 -35.35
N ASP A 14 8.21 4.24 -36.07
CA ASP A 14 8.75 5.58 -35.86
C ASP A 14 8.13 6.26 -34.62
N LYS A 15 8.72 7.39 -34.21
CA LYS A 15 8.25 8.15 -33.04
C LYS A 15 6.79 8.59 -33.17
N SER A 16 6.35 8.99 -34.37
CA SER A 16 4.99 9.49 -34.60
C SER A 16 3.96 8.37 -34.49
N GLU A 17 4.29 7.18 -34.99
CA GLU A 17 3.45 5.99 -34.88
C GLU A 17 3.31 5.53 -33.44
N ILE A 18 4.40 5.56 -32.66
CA ILE A 18 4.36 5.21 -31.23
C ILE A 18 3.48 6.20 -30.47
N ILE A 19 3.65 7.51 -30.70
CA ILE A 19 2.82 8.54 -30.07
C ILE A 19 1.35 8.31 -30.39
N LYS A 20 1.01 8.07 -31.67
CA LYS A 20 -0.37 7.81 -32.09
C LYS A 20 -0.95 6.58 -31.38
N MET A 21 -0.21 5.47 -31.36
CA MET A 21 -0.65 4.24 -30.69
C MET A 21 -0.86 4.45 -29.19
N VAL A 22 0.01 5.20 -28.51
CA VAL A 22 -0.15 5.53 -27.08
C VAL A 22 -1.39 6.40 -26.84
N LEU A 23 -1.67 7.39 -27.70
CA LEU A 23 -2.87 8.22 -27.61
C LEU A 23 -4.16 7.45 -27.91
N GLU A 24 -4.13 6.50 -28.84
CA GLU A 24 -5.23 5.58 -29.09
C GLU A 24 -5.48 4.67 -27.88
N LEU A 25 -4.41 4.14 -27.26
CA LEU A 25 -4.50 3.35 -26.03
C LEU A 25 -5.08 4.17 -24.87
N TYR A 26 -4.61 5.41 -24.71
CA TYR A 26 -5.12 6.39 -23.74
C TYR A 26 -6.63 6.60 -23.90
N SER A 27 -7.09 6.77 -25.14
CA SER A 27 -8.51 7.02 -25.43
C SER A 27 -9.36 5.75 -25.28
N ALA A 28 -8.80 4.57 -25.55
CA ALA A 28 -9.54 3.31 -25.61
C ALA A 28 -9.68 2.59 -24.25
N ARG A 29 -8.78 2.85 -23.28
CA ARG A 29 -8.70 2.06 -22.03
C ARG A 29 -8.62 2.97 -20.81
N LYS A 30 -9.55 2.80 -19.87
CA LYS A 30 -9.61 3.56 -18.61
C LYS A 30 -8.33 3.40 -17.78
N GLU A 31 -7.83 2.18 -17.64
CA GLU A 31 -6.63 1.90 -16.85
C GLU A 31 -5.38 2.50 -17.50
N ALA A 32 -5.31 2.53 -18.84
CA ALA A 32 -4.19 3.16 -19.54
C ALA A 32 -4.26 4.69 -19.43
N LYS A 33 -5.47 5.26 -19.50
CA LYS A 33 -5.70 6.68 -19.23
C LYS A 33 -5.22 7.05 -17.83
N GLU A 34 -5.67 6.34 -16.80
CA GLU A 34 -5.26 6.62 -15.41
C GLU A 34 -3.74 6.52 -15.21
N TYR A 35 -3.09 5.49 -15.78
CA TYR A 35 -1.63 5.37 -15.71
C TYR A 35 -0.90 6.50 -16.44
N LEU A 36 -1.34 6.85 -17.65
CA LEU A 36 -0.68 7.86 -18.48
C LEU A 36 -0.94 9.29 -17.99
N ASP A 37 -2.13 9.57 -17.44
CA ASP A 37 -2.43 10.82 -16.73
C ASP A 37 -1.44 10.99 -15.57
N PHE A 38 -1.27 9.93 -14.76
CA PHE A 38 -0.32 9.94 -13.65
C PHE A 38 1.14 10.07 -14.10
N TYR A 39 1.51 9.43 -15.21
CA TYR A 39 2.86 9.50 -15.76
C TYR A 39 3.20 10.90 -16.33
N ALA A 40 2.25 11.54 -17.01
CA ALA A 40 2.43 12.85 -17.63
C ALA A 40 2.37 14.00 -16.61
N GLU A 41 1.46 13.91 -15.64
CA GLU A 41 1.26 14.89 -14.59
C GLU A 41 1.16 14.19 -13.21
N PRO A 42 2.30 13.84 -12.60
CA PRO A 42 2.31 13.11 -11.34
C PRO A 42 1.72 13.95 -10.21
N ASN A 43 0.47 13.67 -9.85
CA ASN A 43 -0.15 14.15 -8.62
C ASN A 43 -0.36 13.00 -7.64
N GLU A 44 0.77 12.50 -7.12
CA GLU A 44 0.81 11.38 -6.19
C GLU A 44 0.01 11.64 -4.92
N GLY A 45 0.05 12.87 -4.40
CA GLY A 45 -0.74 13.27 -3.24
C GLY A 45 -2.25 13.15 -3.50
N GLN A 46 -2.75 13.68 -4.61
CA GLN A 46 -4.17 13.56 -4.95
C GLN A 46 -4.59 12.10 -5.12
N LYS A 47 -3.81 11.29 -5.86
CA LYS A 47 -4.13 9.88 -6.05
C LYS A 47 -4.11 9.10 -4.74
N LEU A 48 -3.14 9.37 -3.87
CA LEU A 48 -3.08 8.76 -2.55
C LEU A 48 -4.35 9.06 -1.74
N GLU A 49 -4.84 10.29 -1.75
CA GLU A 49 -6.08 10.67 -1.05
C GLU A 49 -7.33 10.01 -1.66
N GLU A 50 -7.40 9.86 -2.99
CA GLU A 50 -8.47 9.09 -3.66
C GLU A 50 -8.50 7.63 -3.16
N TYR A 51 -7.33 6.98 -3.06
CA TYR A 51 -7.25 5.59 -2.58
C TYR A 51 -7.47 5.46 -1.06
N LYS A 52 -7.01 6.42 -0.26
CA LYS A 52 -7.35 6.49 1.18
C LYS A 52 -8.85 6.62 1.38
N HIS A 53 -9.55 7.40 0.55
CA HIS A 53 -10.99 7.51 0.61
C HIS A 53 -11.69 6.16 0.39
N ILE A 54 -11.25 5.36 -0.58
CA ILE A 54 -11.79 4.01 -0.82
C ILE A 54 -11.66 3.14 0.43
N ILE A 55 -10.49 3.15 1.08
CA ILE A 55 -10.23 2.36 2.29
C ILE A 55 -11.07 2.86 3.46
N ARG A 56 -11.11 4.19 3.68
CA ARG A 56 -11.90 4.79 4.76
C ARG A 56 -13.38 4.43 4.64
N GLU A 57 -13.94 4.43 3.43
CA GLU A 57 -15.35 4.11 3.20
C GLU A 57 -15.71 2.65 3.51
N GLU A 58 -14.74 1.73 3.63
CA GLU A 58 -15.02 0.36 4.09
C GLU A 58 -15.24 0.28 5.61
N PHE A 59 -14.57 1.12 6.39
CA PHE A 59 -14.60 1.12 7.87
C PHE A 59 -15.50 2.22 8.43
N TYR A 60 -15.44 3.42 7.85
CA TYR A 60 -16.15 4.62 8.28
C TYR A 60 -16.87 5.27 7.08
N PRO A 61 -17.93 4.63 6.56
CA PRO A 61 -18.62 5.11 5.36
C PRO A 61 -19.37 6.41 5.61
N SER A 62 -19.37 7.28 4.59
CA SER A 62 -20.17 8.50 4.59
C SER A 62 -21.68 8.19 4.53
N ARG A 63 -22.50 9.14 5.02
CA ARG A 63 -23.97 9.20 4.92
C ARG A 63 -24.75 8.11 5.69
N ASN A 64 -24.38 7.86 6.95
CA ASN A 64 -25.09 6.91 7.84
C ASN A 64 -25.23 5.49 7.26
N ARG A 65 -24.28 5.06 6.45
CA ARG A 65 -24.26 3.68 5.95
C ARG A 65 -23.55 2.78 6.96
N GLU A 66 -23.85 1.49 6.91
CA GLU A 66 -23.13 0.50 7.72
C GLU A 66 -21.73 0.23 7.13
N PRO A 67 -20.70 0.12 7.99
CA PRO A 67 -19.38 -0.34 7.58
C PRO A 67 -19.48 -1.72 6.93
N LYS A 68 -18.75 -1.92 5.84
CA LYS A 68 -18.75 -3.20 5.12
C LYS A 68 -17.49 -4.02 5.38
N THR A 69 -16.41 -3.35 5.82
CA THR A 69 -15.12 -3.95 6.16
C THR A 69 -14.62 -4.95 5.13
N ARG A 70 -14.82 -4.67 3.83
CA ARG A 70 -14.45 -5.60 2.77
C ARG A 70 -12.96 -5.48 2.49
N PHE A 71 -12.18 -6.30 3.16
CA PHE A 71 -10.73 -6.33 2.96
C PHE A 71 -10.31 -6.66 1.51
N SER A 72 -11.17 -7.32 0.73
CA SER A 72 -10.95 -7.49 -0.71
C SER A 72 -10.94 -6.16 -1.47
N VAL A 73 -11.77 -5.19 -1.08
CA VAL A 73 -11.80 -3.83 -1.65
C VAL A 73 -10.54 -3.07 -1.25
N CYS A 74 -10.14 -3.12 0.02
CA CYS A 74 -8.90 -2.48 0.50
C CYS A 74 -7.65 -3.04 -0.22
N ARG A 75 -7.55 -4.37 -0.36
CA ARG A 75 -6.45 -5.01 -1.11
C ARG A 75 -6.46 -4.63 -2.58
N LYS A 76 -7.64 -4.51 -3.20
CA LYS A 76 -7.76 -4.05 -4.59
C LYS A 76 -7.30 -2.60 -4.72
N ALA A 77 -7.74 -1.71 -3.83
CA ALA A 77 -7.32 -0.32 -3.77
C ALA A 77 -5.78 -0.21 -3.69
N LEU A 78 -5.15 -0.94 -2.77
CA LEU A 78 -3.69 -0.98 -2.67
C LEU A 78 -3.02 -1.54 -3.94
N SER A 79 -3.56 -2.62 -4.51
CA SER A 79 -3.02 -3.23 -5.74
C SER A 79 -3.10 -2.29 -6.94
N ASP A 80 -4.20 -1.56 -7.10
CA ASP A 80 -4.38 -0.62 -8.20
C ASP A 80 -3.52 0.63 -8.00
N PHE A 81 -3.39 1.13 -6.77
CA PHE A 81 -2.47 2.22 -6.46
C PHE A 81 -1.03 1.85 -6.81
N LYS A 82 -0.57 0.64 -6.45
CA LYS A 82 0.77 0.15 -6.83
C LYS A 82 0.99 0.08 -8.35
N LYS A 83 -0.05 -0.18 -9.15
CA LYS A 83 0.07 -0.20 -10.63
C LYS A 83 0.37 1.17 -11.23
N LEU A 84 0.04 2.25 -10.52
CA LEU A 84 0.41 3.61 -10.91
C LEU A 84 1.90 3.89 -10.72
N LYS A 85 2.64 2.97 -10.08
CA LYS A 85 4.06 3.11 -9.71
C LYS A 85 4.36 4.39 -8.91
N PRO A 86 3.63 4.66 -7.81
CA PRO A 86 3.95 5.76 -6.90
C PRO A 86 5.26 5.47 -6.15
N SER A 87 5.75 6.45 -5.38
CA SER A 87 6.88 6.19 -4.48
C SER A 87 6.55 5.13 -3.43
N GLU A 88 7.57 4.41 -2.99
CA GLU A 88 7.42 3.37 -1.96
C GLU A 88 6.98 3.94 -0.60
N ASP A 89 7.27 5.22 -0.36
CA ASP A 89 6.76 5.98 0.78
C ASP A 89 5.25 6.20 0.70
N SER A 90 4.69 6.59 -0.44
CA SER A 90 3.23 6.71 -0.59
C SER A 90 2.52 5.36 -0.54
N VAL A 91 3.17 4.29 -1.03
CA VAL A 91 2.66 2.93 -0.83
C VAL A 91 2.59 2.62 0.67
N ALA A 92 3.66 2.89 1.42
CA ALA A 92 3.69 2.71 2.87
C ALA A 92 2.61 3.56 3.57
N GLU A 93 2.43 4.81 3.17
CA GLU A 93 1.39 5.71 3.70
C GLU A 93 -0.02 5.10 3.54
N LEU A 94 -0.34 4.54 2.38
CA LEU A 94 -1.64 3.89 2.16
C LEU A 94 -1.78 2.60 2.98
N MET A 95 -0.72 1.81 3.12
CA MET A 95 -0.70 0.59 3.91
C MET A 95 -0.88 0.88 5.41
N VAL A 96 -0.18 1.88 5.94
CA VAL A 96 -0.32 2.33 7.33
C VAL A 96 -1.72 2.88 7.56
N PHE A 97 -2.23 3.74 6.67
CA PHE A 97 -3.60 4.26 6.76
C PHE A 97 -4.65 3.14 6.80
N TYR A 98 -4.47 2.09 6.00
CA TYR A 98 -5.32 0.91 6.04
C TYR A 98 -5.29 0.22 7.41
N MET A 99 -4.11 -0.01 7.97
CA MET A 99 -3.98 -0.63 9.30
C MET A 99 -4.55 0.25 10.41
N GLU A 100 -4.38 1.57 10.33
CA GLU A 100 -4.97 2.52 11.27
C GLU A 100 -6.49 2.41 11.26
N ASN A 101 -7.12 2.44 10.09
CA ASN A 101 -8.59 2.31 10.00
C ASN A 101 -9.07 0.96 10.52
N ALA A 102 -8.36 -0.14 10.23
CA ALA A 102 -8.78 -1.47 10.67
C ALA A 102 -8.63 -1.68 12.19
N CYS A 103 -7.52 -1.23 12.77
CA CYS A 103 -7.28 -1.35 14.22
C CYS A 103 -8.18 -0.39 15.00
N GLN A 104 -8.34 0.84 14.53
CA GLN A 104 -9.25 1.79 15.15
C GLN A 104 -10.71 1.30 15.07
N PHE A 105 -11.10 0.64 13.98
CA PHE A 105 -12.47 0.16 13.82
C PHE A 105 -12.86 -0.88 14.88
N THR A 106 -12.02 -1.89 15.13
CA THR A 106 -12.28 -2.87 16.20
C THR A 106 -12.22 -2.22 17.60
N TYR A 107 -11.36 -1.22 17.79
CA TYR A 107 -11.34 -0.43 19.03
C TYR A 107 -12.66 0.33 19.28
N ASP A 108 -13.20 0.98 18.25
CA ASP A 108 -14.38 1.83 18.35
C ASP A 108 -15.68 1.00 18.49
N TYR A 109 -15.76 -0.14 17.80
CA TYR A 109 -17.00 -0.92 17.67
C TYR A 109 -16.99 -2.24 18.45
N GLY A 110 -15.89 -2.59 19.10
CA GLY A 110 -15.72 -3.81 19.89
C GLY A 110 -15.25 -5.01 19.07
N ASP A 111 -15.25 -6.18 19.70
CA ASP A 111 -14.68 -7.39 19.10
C ASP A 111 -15.30 -7.76 17.75
N MET A 112 -14.42 -8.08 16.81
CA MET A 112 -14.76 -8.54 15.47
C MET A 112 -14.66 -10.07 15.36
N TRP A 113 -15.16 -10.63 14.26
CA TRP A 113 -15.04 -12.07 13.98
C TRP A 113 -13.61 -12.47 13.63
N GLU A 114 -13.22 -13.71 13.89
CA GLU A 114 -11.85 -14.24 13.67
C GLU A 114 -11.26 -13.88 12.30
N GLN A 115 -12.02 -14.06 11.21
CA GLN A 115 -11.52 -13.76 9.85
C GLN A 115 -11.22 -12.27 9.61
N PHE A 116 -11.78 -11.38 10.43
CA PHE A 116 -11.38 -9.98 10.45
C PHE A 116 -9.96 -9.85 10.96
N TYR A 117 -9.64 -10.44 12.11
CA TYR A 117 -8.32 -10.40 12.73
C TYR A 117 -7.27 -11.07 11.85
N ASP A 118 -7.55 -12.25 11.29
CA ASP A 118 -6.68 -12.91 10.29
C ASP A 118 -6.31 -11.96 9.13
N SER A 119 -7.30 -11.19 8.67
CA SER A 119 -7.11 -10.24 7.59
C SER A 119 -6.26 -9.05 8.05
N VAL A 120 -6.48 -8.50 9.24
CA VAL A 120 -5.69 -7.37 9.75
C VAL A 120 -4.24 -7.81 10.00
N GLU A 121 -4.03 -8.89 10.72
CA GLU A 121 -2.72 -9.47 11.02
C GLU A 121 -1.89 -9.71 9.74
N SER A 122 -2.47 -10.38 8.74
CA SER A 122 -1.78 -10.64 7.46
C SER A 122 -1.40 -9.36 6.71
N ASN A 123 -2.17 -8.29 6.83
CA ASN A 123 -1.86 -7.02 6.17
C ASN A 123 -0.93 -6.15 7.02
N PHE A 124 -0.95 -6.31 8.35
CA PHE A 124 -0.04 -5.63 9.27
C PHE A 124 1.39 -6.13 9.08
N ASP A 125 1.60 -7.46 9.05
CA ASP A 125 2.91 -8.05 8.72
C ASP A 125 3.46 -7.52 7.39
N LYS A 126 2.65 -7.49 6.33
CA LYS A 126 3.05 -6.93 5.03
C LYS A 126 3.42 -5.46 5.12
N THR A 127 2.70 -4.68 5.93
CA THR A 127 2.95 -3.26 6.15
C THR A 127 4.28 -3.05 6.84
N LEU A 128 4.54 -3.78 7.92
CA LEU A 128 5.80 -3.77 8.65
C LEU A 128 7.00 -4.16 7.77
N ARG A 129 6.86 -5.24 6.99
CA ARG A 129 7.90 -5.66 6.03
C ARG A 129 8.22 -4.60 4.99
N HIS A 130 7.19 -3.93 4.45
CA HIS A 130 7.36 -2.85 3.48
C HIS A 130 8.10 -1.66 4.10
N ILE A 131 7.73 -1.27 5.31
CA ILE A 131 8.38 -0.18 6.05
C ILE A 131 9.86 -0.48 6.27
N VAL A 132 10.23 -1.70 6.66
CA VAL A 132 11.63 -2.08 6.85
C VAL A 132 12.39 -2.15 5.53
N LEU A 133 11.81 -2.77 4.51
CA LEU A 133 12.45 -2.94 3.21
C LEU A 133 12.90 -1.60 2.60
N TYR A 134 12.13 -0.55 2.81
CA TYR A 134 12.39 0.78 2.25
C TYR A 134 12.93 1.81 3.27
N ASP A 135 13.39 1.35 4.43
CA ASP A 135 13.99 2.18 5.50
C ASP A 135 13.07 3.32 6.00
N LEU A 136 11.77 3.05 6.11
CA LEU A 136 10.74 4.02 6.49
C LEU A 136 10.36 3.95 7.98
N TRP A 137 11.10 3.18 8.79
CA TRP A 137 10.73 2.89 10.19
C TRP A 137 10.52 4.14 11.03
N ASP A 138 11.47 5.08 11.02
CA ASP A 138 11.41 6.29 11.85
C ASP A 138 10.20 7.17 11.52
N LYS A 139 9.73 7.13 10.26
CA LYS A 139 8.57 7.89 9.81
C LYS A 139 7.25 7.31 10.33
N TYR A 140 7.12 5.99 10.36
CA TYR A 140 5.83 5.32 10.62
C TYR A 140 5.74 4.65 12.00
N ASP A 141 6.84 4.50 12.74
CA ASP A 141 6.89 3.84 14.06
C ASP A 141 5.80 4.33 15.03
N SER A 142 5.63 5.65 15.14
CA SER A 142 4.63 6.24 16.04
C SER A 142 3.18 5.90 15.67
N ARG A 143 2.89 5.78 14.38
CA ARG A 143 1.58 5.41 13.83
C ARG A 143 1.32 3.91 13.96
N ILE A 144 2.33 3.08 13.71
CA ILE A 144 2.26 1.64 13.97
C ILE A 144 2.00 1.37 15.46
N LYS A 145 2.68 2.06 16.37
CA LYS A 145 2.38 1.99 17.81
C LYS A 145 0.97 2.45 18.16
N GLN A 146 0.38 3.36 17.39
CA GLN A 146 -1.02 3.74 17.58
C GLN A 146 -1.96 2.59 17.20
N CYS A 147 -1.66 1.84 16.13
CA CYS A 147 -2.40 0.61 15.82
C CYS A 147 -2.34 -0.41 16.97
N LEU A 148 -1.16 -0.61 17.57
CA LEU A 148 -1.01 -1.51 18.74
C LEU A 148 -1.84 -1.04 19.94
N ARG A 149 -1.91 0.28 20.19
CA ARG A 149 -2.76 0.86 21.24
C ARG A 149 -4.25 0.65 20.98
N TRP A 150 -4.69 0.76 19.73
CA TRP A 150 -6.07 0.46 19.38
C TRP A 150 -6.38 -1.04 19.48
N ALA A 151 -5.43 -1.90 19.14
CA ALA A 151 -5.59 -3.33 19.26
C ALA A 151 -5.57 -3.83 20.71
N SER A 152 -4.94 -3.12 21.65
CA SER A 152 -4.69 -3.63 23.01
C SER A 152 -5.92 -4.10 23.82
N PRO A 153 -7.13 -3.52 23.71
CA PRO A 153 -8.30 -4.00 24.44
C PRO A 153 -9.07 -5.10 23.70
N CYS A 154 -8.66 -5.49 22.48
CA CYS A 154 -9.35 -6.50 21.68
C CYS A 154 -9.02 -7.93 22.14
N GLY A 155 -9.94 -8.87 21.89
CA GLY A 155 -9.78 -10.28 22.23
C GLY A 155 -8.96 -11.10 21.22
N TRP A 156 -9.15 -12.43 21.29
CA TRP A 156 -8.66 -13.40 20.29
C TRP A 156 -7.14 -13.51 20.11
N GLY A 157 -6.35 -13.02 21.06
CA GLY A 157 -4.89 -12.97 20.93
C GLY A 157 -4.41 -11.95 19.88
N PHE A 158 -5.32 -11.16 19.32
CA PHE A 158 -5.01 -10.12 18.33
C PHE A 158 -4.00 -9.07 18.85
N PRO A 159 -4.09 -8.58 20.11
CA PRO A 159 -3.06 -7.71 20.66
C PRO A 159 -1.67 -8.36 20.65
N ASP A 160 -1.58 -9.62 21.08
CA ASP A 160 -0.32 -10.34 21.21
C ASP A 160 0.30 -10.57 19.83
N ALA A 161 -0.50 -11.00 18.85
CA ALA A 161 -0.06 -11.21 17.48
C ALA A 161 0.53 -9.95 16.84
N LEU A 162 -0.13 -8.78 16.98
CA LEU A 162 0.41 -7.53 16.43
C LEU A 162 1.67 -7.06 17.15
N ASN A 163 1.74 -7.22 18.48
CA ASN A 163 2.93 -6.85 19.25
C ASN A 163 4.13 -7.74 18.89
N ASP A 164 3.93 -9.05 18.75
CA ASP A 164 4.97 -10.00 18.34
C ASP A 164 5.53 -9.64 16.97
N MET A 165 4.66 -9.39 15.98
CA MET A 165 5.06 -8.95 14.64
C MET A 165 5.85 -7.64 14.68
N TYR A 166 5.41 -6.67 15.49
CA TYR A 166 6.06 -5.38 15.62
C TYR A 166 7.46 -5.51 16.24
N GLU A 167 7.61 -6.25 17.34
CA GLU A 167 8.92 -6.42 18.00
C GLU A 167 9.89 -7.23 17.14
N GLU A 168 9.41 -8.29 16.46
CA GLU A 168 10.22 -9.05 15.50
C GLU A 168 10.73 -8.13 14.38
N MET A 169 9.85 -7.35 13.76
CA MET A 169 10.22 -6.49 12.65
C MET A 169 11.13 -5.34 13.09
N LYS A 170 10.91 -4.79 14.29
CA LYS A 170 11.77 -3.75 14.88
C LYS A 170 13.19 -4.26 15.07
N ALA A 171 13.35 -5.46 15.63
CA ALA A 171 14.65 -6.09 15.80
C ALA A 171 15.35 -6.30 14.44
N GLN A 172 14.63 -6.82 13.43
CA GLN A 172 15.15 -6.98 12.07
C GLN A 172 15.58 -5.63 11.46
N ASN A 173 14.79 -4.57 11.62
CA ASN A 173 15.14 -3.23 11.16
C ASN A 173 16.43 -2.72 11.81
N GLU A 174 16.58 -2.90 13.12
CA GLU A 174 17.78 -2.50 13.85
C GLU A 174 19.02 -3.29 13.39
N GLU A 175 18.90 -4.59 13.15
CA GLU A 175 19.97 -5.42 12.61
C GLU A 175 20.40 -5.01 11.20
N LEU A 176 19.43 -4.76 10.31
CA LEU A 176 19.69 -4.26 8.96
C LEU A 176 20.38 -2.90 9.00
N ARG A 177 19.87 -1.96 9.80
CA ARG A 177 20.49 -0.64 9.97
C ARG A 177 21.90 -0.73 10.56
N LYS A 178 22.18 -1.65 11.48
CA LYS A 178 23.55 -1.90 11.98
C LYS A 178 24.47 -2.45 10.88
N LYS A 179 23.97 -3.40 10.09
CA LYS A 179 24.72 -4.03 8.98
C LYS A 179 25.06 -3.03 7.86
N TYR A 180 24.11 -2.16 7.50
CA TYR A 180 24.25 -1.23 6.37
C TYR A 180 24.65 0.21 6.77
N ARG A 181 24.65 0.60 8.06
CA ARG A 181 25.28 1.88 8.49
C ARG A 181 26.75 2.00 8.11
N ASN A 182 27.45 0.87 8.00
CA ASN A 182 28.86 0.81 7.62
C ASN A 182 29.08 0.66 6.10
N PHE A 183 28.02 0.58 5.31
CA PHE A 183 28.10 0.41 3.86
C PHE A 183 27.04 1.32 3.23
N LYS A 184 27.44 2.51 2.74
CA LYS A 184 26.55 3.41 1.98
C LYS A 184 25.70 2.54 1.04
N MET A 185 24.39 2.48 1.29
CA MET A 185 23.52 1.64 0.47
C MET A 185 23.66 2.06 -0.99
N PRO A 186 23.88 1.12 -1.92
CA PRO A 186 23.68 1.42 -3.32
C PRO A 186 22.19 1.69 -3.49
N ILE A 187 21.84 2.94 -3.75
CA ILE A 187 20.55 3.31 -4.33
C ILE A 187 20.51 2.58 -5.67
N ASN A 188 19.82 1.45 -5.71
CA ASN A 188 19.50 0.74 -6.94
C ASN A 188 18.05 0.30 -6.86
N ALA A 189 17.18 1.12 -7.45
CA ALA A 189 15.88 0.71 -7.96
C ALA A 189 15.73 1.28 -9.37
N ASP A 190 16.58 0.81 -10.29
CA ASP A 190 16.27 0.80 -11.72
C ASP A 190 15.69 -0.57 -12.04
N TYR A 191 14.44 -0.60 -12.52
CA TYR A 191 13.88 -1.38 -13.66
C TYR A 191 12.34 -1.37 -13.67
#